data_AF-A0A519P0Q8-F1
#
_entry.id   AF-A0A519P0Q8-F1
#
_cell.length_a   1.000
_cell.length_b   1.000
_cell.length_c   1.000
_cell.angle_alpha   90.00
_cell.angle_beta   90.00
_cell.angle_gamma   90.00
#
_symmetry.space_group_name_H-M   'P 1'
#
loop_
_entity.id
_entity.type
_entity.pdbx_description
1 polymer ?
#
loop_
_entity_poly.entity_id
_entity_poly.type
_entity_poly.pdbx_seq_one_letter_code
_entity_poly.pdbx_strand_id
1 'polypeptide(L)' 'ATLGMIGSALGVGNIFGQFLAGALRNPSAAAGQVGNLFVGAALAEALGILAFVLGILMIFG' A
#
# COMPACT_ATOMS: atom_id res chain seq x y z
N ALA A 1 0.39 -11.64 13.13
CA ALA A 1 0.45 -10.17 13.08
C ALA A 1 1.52 -9.69 12.07
N THR A 2 2.80 -9.84 12.40
CA THR A 2 3.93 -9.29 11.63
C THR A 2 4.06 -9.85 10.21
N LEU A 3 3.79 -11.14 10.00
CA LEU A 3 3.79 -11.75 8.66
C LEU A 3 2.72 -11.16 7.73
N GLY A 4 1.55 -10.79 8.26
CA GLY A 4 0.47 -10.20 7.46
C GLY A 4 0.80 -8.78 6.97
N MET A 5 1.60 -8.03 7.74
CA MET A 5 2.10 -6.70 7.36
C MET A 5 3.17 -6.74 6.26
N ILE A 6 3.83 -7.89 6.05
CA ILE A 6 4.79 -8.02 4.93
C ILE A 6 4.07 -7.83 3.59
N GLY A 7 2.86 -8.38 3.46
CA GLY A 7 2.04 -8.22 2.26
C GLY A 7 1.67 -6.76 1.97
N SER A 8 1.32 -5.98 3.01
CA SER A 8 1.01 -4.55 2.83
C SER A 8 2.25 -3.76 2.42
N ALA A 9 3.39 -4.00 3.06
CA ALA A 9 4.66 -3.32 2.72
C ALA A 9 5.08 -3.60 1.27
N LEU A 10 4.99 -4.86 0.82
CA LEU A 10 5.27 -5.24 -0.57
C LEU A 10 4.25 -4.63 -1.55
N GLY A 11 2.97 -4.64 -1.19
CA GLY A 11 1.89 -4.05 -1.99
C GLY A 11 2.09 -2.55 -2.20
N VAL A 12 2.36 -1.81 -1.12
CA VAL A 12 2.68 -0.37 -1.18
C VAL A 12 3.93 -0.13 -2.01
N GLY A 13 5.02 -0.85 -1.76
CA GLY A 13 6.26 -0.72 -2.52
C GLY A 13 6.07 -0.93 -4.02
N ASN A 14 5.29 -1.94 -4.41
CA ASN A 14 4.95 -2.20 -5.80
C ASN A 14 4.10 -1.08 -6.42
N ILE A 15 3.08 -0.58 -5.69
CA ILE A 15 2.21 0.50 -6.17
C ILE A 15 3.02 1.78 -6.45
N PHE A 16 3.88 2.21 -5.52
CA PHE A 16 4.73 3.39 -5.71
C PHE A 16 5.82 3.15 -6.77
N GLY A 17 6.39 1.95 -6.86
CA GLY A 17 7.36 1.60 -7.89
C GLY A 17 6.78 1.68 -9.31
N GLN A 18 5.58 1.14 -9.50
CA GLN A 18 4.88 1.17 -10.77
C GLN A 18 4.42 2.59 -11.13
N PHE A 19 3.96 3.38 -10.16
CA PHE A 19 3.66 4.80 -10.36
C PHE A 19 4.90 5.57 -10.82
N LEU A 20 6.05 5.40 -10.14
CA LEU A 20 7.28 6.08 -10.51
C LEU A 20 7.75 5.68 -11.92
N ALA A 21 7.72 4.39 -12.25
CA ALA A 21 8.10 3.90 -13.57
C ALA A 21 7.16 4.43 -14.68
N GLY A 22 5.87 4.64 -14.38
CA GLY A 22 4.91 5.28 -15.29
C GLY A 22 5.11 6.78 -15.40
N ALA A 23 5.36 7.46 -14.27
CA ALA A 23 5.59 8.90 -14.21
C ALA A 23 6.87 9.32 -14.96
N LEU A 24 7.93 8.50 -14.88
CA LEU A 24 9.16 8.71 -15.64
C LEU A 24 8.96 8.53 -17.16
N ARG A 25 8.00 7.70 -17.58
CA ARG A 25 7.67 7.51 -19.01
C ARG A 25 6.77 8.62 -19.57
N ASN A 26 5.83 9.12 -18.77
CA ASN A 26 4.94 10.20 -19.18
C ASN A 26 4.60 11.15 -18.02
N PRO A 27 5.46 12.14 -17.73
CA PRO A 27 5.31 13.02 -16.56
C PRO A 27 4.01 13.82 -16.57
N SER A 28 3.54 14.24 -17.76
CA SER A 28 2.33 15.06 -17.89
C SER A 28 1.05 14.33 -17.48
N ALA A 29 1.00 13.00 -17.60
CA ALA A 29 -0.14 12.20 -17.15
C ALA A 29 -0.03 11.74 -15.69
N ALA A 30 1.16 11.86 -15.08
CA ALA A 30 1.42 11.36 -13.73
C ALA A 30 0.54 12.06 -12.68
N ALA A 31 0.36 13.38 -12.80
CA ALA A 31 -0.49 14.17 -11.90
C ALA A 31 -1.93 13.65 -11.84
N GLY A 32 -2.47 13.16 -12.97
CA GLY A 32 -3.81 12.57 -13.04
C GLY A 32 -3.93 11.20 -12.38
N GLN A 33 -2.81 10.50 -12.13
CA GLN A 33 -2.80 9.18 -11.48
C GLN A 33 -2.45 9.20 -9.99
N VAL A 34 -2.10 10.36 -9.44
CA VAL A 34 -1.80 10.50 -8.01
C VAL A 34 -3.00 10.11 -7.14
N GLY A 35 -4.23 10.40 -7.58
CA GLY A 35 -5.43 9.96 -6.86
C GLY A 35 -5.53 8.43 -6.74
N ASN A 36 -5.35 7.73 -7.85
CA ASN A 36 -5.37 6.26 -7.87
C ASN A 36 -4.18 5.65 -7.12
N LEU A 37 -3.01 6.30 -7.15
CA LEU A 37 -1.85 5.92 -6.34
C LEU A 37 -2.21 5.91 -4.85
N PHE A 38 -2.76 7.01 -4.34
CA PHE A 38 -3.10 7.10 -2.91
C PHE A 38 -4.26 6.19 -2.52
N VAL A 39 -5.26 6.00 -3.39
CA VAL A 39 -6.33 5.02 -3.15
C VAL A 39 -5.75 3.61 -3.05
N GLY A 40 -4.89 3.20 -4.00
CA GLY A 40 -4.24 1.90 -3.97
C GLY A 40 -3.36 1.71 -2.74
N ALA A 41 -2.54 2.71 -2.40
CA ALA A 41 -1.67 2.67 -1.23
C ALA A 41 -2.47 2.60 0.09
N ALA A 42 -3.55 3.38 0.21
CA ALA A 42 -4.41 3.36 1.39
C ALA A 42 -5.11 2.01 1.58
N LEU A 43 -5.57 1.38 0.48
CA LEU A 43 -6.15 0.04 0.54
C LEU A 43 -5.11 -1.03 0.93
N ALA A 44 -3.89 -0.94 0.40
CA ALA A 44 -2.80 -1.83 0.79
C ALA A 44 -2.43 -1.69 2.27
N GLU A 45 -2.33 -0.45 2.77
CA GLU A 45 -2.07 -0.16 4.19
C GLU A 45 -3.21 -0.61 5.11
N ALA A 46 -4.48 -0.47 4.67
CA ALA A 46 -5.64 -0.89 5.45
C ALA A 46 -5.59 -2.40 5.79
N LEU A 47 -5.09 -3.23 4.86
CA LEU A 47 -4.87 -4.66 5.11
C LEU A 47 -3.72 -4.90 6.12
N GLY A 48 -2.68 -4.07 6.09
CA GLY A 48 -1.59 -4.10 7.07
C GLY A 48 -2.06 -3.75 8.48
N ILE A 49 -2.84 -2.68 8.60
CA ILE A 49 -3.45 -2.26 9.88
C ILE A 49 -4.42 -3.33 10.39
N LEU A 50 -5.22 -3.95 9.51
CA LEU A 50 -6.08 -5.07 9.89
C LEU A 50 -5.28 -6.24 10.47
N ALA A 51 -4.19 -6.65 9.81
CA ALA A 51 -3.32 -7.72 10.29
C ALA A 51 -2.66 -7.39 11.65
N PHE A 52 -2.37 -6.11 11.90
CA PHE A 52 -1.89 -5.62 13.19
C PHE A 52 -2.97 -5.70 14.27
N VAL A 53 -4.17 -5.19 14.01
CA VAL A 53 -5.30 -5.22 14.95
C VAL A 53 -5.66 -6.65 15.32
N LEU A 54 -5.77 -7.55 14.33
CA LEU A 54 -5.99 -8.98 14.58
C LEU A 54 -4.86 -9.59 15.43
N GLY A 55 -3.63 -9.14 15.23
CA GLY A 55 -2.49 -9.52 16.04
C GLY A 55 -2.64 -9.15 17.52
N ILE A 56 -3.03 -7.91 17.80
CA ILE A 56 -3.32 -7.45 19.16
C ILE A 56 -4.46 -8.28 19.77
N LEU A 57 -5.53 -8.49 18.99
CA LEU A 57 -6.70 -9.24 19.44
C LEU A 57 -6.36 -10.69 19.79
N MET A 58 -5.39 -11.32 19.11
CA MET A 58 -4.95 -12.67 19.46
C MET A 58 -4.06 -12.73 20.71
N ILE A 59 -3.38 -11.62 21.06
CA ILE A 59 -2.47 -11.57 22.23
C ILE A 59 -3.23 -11.15 23.49
N PHE A 60 -4.23 -10.28 23.37
CA PHE A 60 -4.92 -9.65 24.49
C PHE A 60 -6.44 -9.89 24.52
N GLY A 61 -6.99 -10.55 23.50
CA GLY A 61 -8.41 -10.91 23.41
C GLY A 61 -8.70 -12.30 23.93
#